data_AF-A0A2E9WFN4-F1
#
_entry.id   AF-A0A2E9WFN4-F1
#
_cell.length_a   1.000
_cell.length_b   1.000
_cell.length_c   1.000
_cell.angle_alpha   90.00
_cell.angle_beta   90.00
_cell.angle_gamma   90.00
#
_symmetry.space_group_name_H-M   'P 1'
#
loop_
_entity.id
_entity.type
_entity.pdbx_description
1 polymer ?
#
loop_
_entity_poly.entity_id
_entity_poly.type
_entity_poly.pdbx_seq_one_letter_code
_entity_poly.pdbx_strand_id
1 'polypeptide(L)'
;MRALLSLIVVVLVLPMPASALCADPASCRILTASMMSILCMPMYIAGLIMLAFASTRPWVVIFGIMGVLGSAQAAFAVIPTRLDLLWLVAIHLVSAVLFLVVGIRAFRDRPKMKVVPVQAP
;
A
#
# COMPACT_ATOMS: atom_id res chain seq x y z
N MET A 1 4.96 12.35 -11.82
CA MET A 1 4.63 13.47 -10.92
C MET A 1 3.12 13.73 -10.84
N ARG A 2 2.39 13.88 -11.96
CA ARG A 2 0.93 14.07 -11.96
C ARG A 2 0.12 12.95 -11.27
N ALA A 3 0.50 11.68 -11.47
CA ALA A 3 -0.15 10.54 -10.82
C ALA A 3 0.08 10.48 -9.29
N LEU A 4 1.24 10.97 -8.83
CA LEU A 4 1.57 11.05 -7.40
C LEU A 4 0.76 12.18 -6.75
N LEU A 5 0.67 13.33 -7.43
CA LEU A 5 -0.18 14.46 -7.02
C LEU A 5 -1.66 14.08 -6.99
N SER A 6 -2.17 13.35 -7.99
CA SER A 6 -3.56 12.88 -7.97
C SER A 6 -3.82 11.86 -6.86
N LEU A 7 -2.88 10.95 -6.59
CA LEU A 7 -2.98 10.02 -5.47
C LEU A 7 -2.99 10.77 -4.13
N ILE A 8 -2.12 11.75 -3.96
CA ILE A 8 -2.06 12.61 -2.76
C ILE A 8 -3.36 13.39 -2.61
N VAL A 9 -3.91 13.98 -3.68
CA VAL A 9 -5.19 14.71 -3.66
C VAL A 9 -6.34 13.77 -3.31
N VAL A 10 -6.40 12.57 -3.89
CA VAL A 10 -7.44 11.58 -3.56
C VAL A 10 -7.33 11.14 -2.10
N VAL A 11 -6.11 10.90 -1.61
CA VAL A 11 -5.83 10.52 -0.21
C VAL A 11 -6.12 11.68 0.78
N LEU A 12 -5.91 12.94 0.39
CA LEU A 12 -6.19 14.13 1.22
C LEU A 12 -7.64 14.61 1.16
N VAL A 13 -8.33 14.42 0.04
CA VAL A 13 -9.72 14.87 -0.15
C VAL A 13 -10.73 13.82 0.28
N LEU A 14 -10.44 12.52 0.17
CA LEU A 14 -11.33 11.45 0.67
C LEU A 14 -11.58 11.39 2.19
N PRO A 15 -10.70 11.87 3.10
CA PRO A 15 -11.06 11.99 4.51
C PRO A 15 -12.00 13.18 4.80
N MET A 16 -12.07 14.19 3.91
CA MET A 16 -12.91 15.38 4.12
C MET A 16 -14.44 15.14 4.01
N PRO A 17 -15.00 14.22 3.20
CA PRO A 17 -16.42 13.89 3.28
C PRO A 17 -16.77 13.05 4.51
N ALA A 18 -15.81 12.35 5.13
CA ALA A 18 -16.09 11.54 6.31
C ALA A 18 -16.57 12.41 7.48
N SER A 19 -15.93 13.56 7.73
CA SER A 19 -16.34 14.47 8.81
C SER A 19 -17.75 15.05 8.68
N ALA A 20 -18.38 14.99 7.50
CA ALA A 20 -19.77 15.38 7.29
C ALA A 20 -20.78 14.22 7.43
N LEU A 21 -20.29 12.97 7.45
CA LEU A 21 -21.08 11.73 7.51
C LEU A 21 -21.06 11.07 8.90
N CYS A 22 -20.20 11.52 9.82
CA CYS A 22 -20.02 10.90 11.13
C CYS A 22 -20.65 11.71 12.25
N ALA A 23 -21.41 11.04 13.12
CA ALA A 23 -21.95 11.64 14.35
C ALA A 23 -20.89 11.78 15.47
N ASP A 24 -19.82 10.98 15.43
CA ASP A 24 -18.80 10.90 16.48
C ASP A 24 -17.40 10.55 15.93
N PRO A 25 -16.32 10.96 16.63
CA PRO A 25 -14.94 10.78 16.16
C PRO A 25 -14.51 9.31 16.07
N ALA A 26 -15.12 8.41 16.86
CA ALA A 26 -14.86 6.98 16.77
C ALA A 26 -15.39 6.41 15.44
N SER A 27 -16.64 6.73 15.08
CA SER A 27 -17.24 6.32 13.80
C SER A 27 -16.47 6.86 12.60
N CYS A 28 -15.90 8.06 12.71
CA CYS A 28 -15.13 8.64 11.60
C CYS A 28 -13.78 8.00 11.36
N ARG A 29 -13.11 7.56 12.43
CA ARG A 29 -11.87 6.77 12.30
C ARG A 29 -12.16 5.42 11.63
N ILE A 30 -13.26 4.77 11.99
CA ILE A 30 -13.64 3.48 11.43
C ILE A 30 -14.05 3.64 9.96
N LEU A 31 -14.84 4.67 9.62
CA LEU A 31 -15.26 4.94 8.24
C LEU A 31 -14.08 5.26 7.32
N THR A 32 -13.13 6.09 7.78
CA THR A 32 -11.93 6.42 7.00
C THR A 32 -11.02 5.20 6.82
N ALA A 33 -10.88 4.36 7.85
CA ALA A 33 -10.14 3.11 7.72
C ALA A 33 -10.81 2.13 6.76
N SER A 34 -12.13 1.95 6.82
CA SER A 34 -12.85 1.03 5.94
C SER A 34 -12.82 1.49 4.47
N MET A 35 -12.98 2.79 4.20
CA MET A 35 -12.83 3.36 2.87
C MET A 35 -11.43 3.12 2.30
N MET A 36 -10.39 3.29 3.11
CA MET A 36 -9.02 2.99 2.70
C MET A 36 -8.78 1.50 2.48
N SER A 37 -9.37 0.62 3.29
CA SER A 37 -9.30 -0.82 3.07
C SER A 37 -9.94 -1.22 1.74
N ILE A 38 -11.09 -0.63 1.38
CA ILE A 38 -11.75 -0.85 0.09
C ILE A 38 -10.84 -0.43 -1.07
N LEU A 39 -10.13 0.70 -0.95
CA LEU A 39 -9.18 1.16 -1.98
C LEU A 39 -7.91 0.29 -2.05
N CYS A 40 -7.43 -0.21 -0.90
CA CYS A 40 -6.22 -1.03 -0.83
C CYS A 40 -6.43 -2.44 -1.39
N MET A 41 -7.63 -3.02 -1.27
CA MET A 41 -7.92 -4.37 -1.77
C MET A 41 -7.60 -4.58 -3.26
N PRO A 42 -8.10 -3.78 -4.22
CA PRO A 42 -7.74 -3.94 -5.63
C PRO A 42 -6.23 -3.72 -5.87
N MET A 43 -5.57 -2.84 -5.10
CA MET A 43 -4.13 -2.65 -5.19
C MET A 43 -3.35 -3.89 -4.72
N TYR A 44 -3.78 -4.55 -3.65
CA TYR A 44 -3.14 -5.79 -3.19
C TYR A 44 -3.36 -6.93 -4.16
N ILE A 45 -4.54 -7.05 -4.76
CA ILE A 45 -4.79 -8.02 -5.83
C ILE A 45 -3.84 -7.77 -7.00
N ALA A 46 -3.69 -6.51 -7.45
CA ALA A 46 -2.72 -6.17 -8.48
C ALA A 46 -1.27 -6.52 -8.07
N GLY A 47 -0.89 -6.23 -6.83
CA GLY A 47 0.42 -6.60 -6.28
C GLY A 47 0.65 -8.12 -6.25
N LEU A 48 -0.36 -8.91 -5.91
CA LEU A 48 -0.33 -10.37 -5.95
C LEU A 48 -0.17 -10.91 -7.37
N ILE A 49 -0.85 -10.31 -8.35
CA ILE A 49 -0.66 -10.66 -9.77
C ILE A 49 0.77 -10.31 -10.21
N MET A 50 1.31 -9.16 -9.81
CA MET A 50 2.68 -8.73 -10.14
C MET A 50 3.77 -9.59 -9.47
N LEU A 51 3.47 -10.32 -8.40
CA LEU A 51 4.39 -11.30 -7.80
C LEU A 51 4.66 -12.49 -8.73
N ALA A 52 3.70 -12.84 -9.60
CA ALA A 52 3.81 -13.96 -10.52
C ALA A 52 4.93 -13.75 -11.56
N PHE A 53 5.16 -12.51 -12.01
CA PHE A 53 6.15 -12.22 -13.05
C PHE A 53 7.47 -11.70 -12.47
N ALA A 54 8.58 -12.34 -12.81
CA ALA A 54 9.90 -11.99 -12.26
C ALA A 54 10.33 -10.55 -12.55
N SER A 55 9.96 -10.00 -13.72
CA SER A 55 10.33 -8.62 -14.10
C SER A 55 9.60 -7.55 -13.28
N THR A 56 8.41 -7.88 -12.76
CA THR A 56 7.54 -6.95 -12.01
C THR A 56 7.71 -7.02 -10.50
N ARG A 57 8.25 -8.12 -9.95
CA ARG A 57 8.53 -8.30 -8.51
C ARG A 57 9.17 -7.09 -7.81
N PRO A 58 10.23 -6.44 -8.33
CA PRO A 58 10.82 -5.28 -7.66
C PRO A 58 9.85 -4.08 -7.55
N TRP A 59 8.86 -3.98 -8.44
CA TRP A 59 7.85 -2.92 -8.36
C TRP A 59 6.82 -3.17 -7.26
N VAL A 60 6.72 -4.40 -6.73
CA VAL A 60 5.76 -4.70 -5.66
C VAL A 60 6.11 -4.01 -4.33
N VAL A 61 7.34 -3.51 -4.18
CA VAL A 61 7.75 -2.68 -3.03
C VAL A 61 6.80 -1.49 -2.82
N ILE A 62 6.26 -0.91 -3.90
CA ILE A 62 5.30 0.20 -3.81
C ILE A 62 4.03 -0.24 -3.07
N PHE A 63 3.48 -1.42 -3.38
CA PHE A 63 2.33 -1.97 -2.66
C PHE A 63 2.68 -2.32 -1.22
N GLY A 64 3.92 -2.73 -0.96
CA GLY A 64 4.46 -2.95 0.37
C GLY A 64 4.43 -1.68 1.24
N ILE A 65 4.93 -0.57 0.71
CA ILE A 65 4.92 0.74 1.41
C ILE A 65 3.47 1.19 1.67
N MET A 66 2.59 1.06 0.67
CA MET A 66 1.16 1.37 0.83
C MET A 66 0.51 0.48 1.89
N GLY A 67 0.93 -0.79 2.00
CA GLY A 67 0.51 -1.70 3.06
C GLY A 67 0.92 -1.25 4.45
N VAL A 68 2.14 -0.75 4.63
CA VAL A 68 2.59 -0.19 5.93
C VAL A 68 1.75 1.03 6.31
N LEU A 69 1.49 1.93 5.36
CA LEU A 69 0.66 3.12 5.59
C LEU A 69 -0.79 2.73 5.94
N GLY A 70 -1.37 1.78 5.21
CA GLY A 70 -2.70 1.24 5.50
C GLY A 70 -2.77 0.56 6.87
N SER A 71 -1.70 -0.15 7.28
CA SER A 71 -1.61 -0.78 8.60
C SER A 71 -1.59 0.25 9.72
N ALA A 72 -0.81 1.32 9.55
CA ALA A 72 -0.74 2.40 10.52
C ALA A 72 -2.11 3.08 10.67
N GLN A 73 -2.77 3.41 9.55
CA GLN A 73 -4.10 4.02 9.58
C GLN A 73 -5.15 3.10 10.21
N ALA A 74 -5.16 1.81 9.87
CA ALA A 74 -6.04 0.83 10.50
C ALA A 74 -5.76 0.74 12.01
N ALA A 75 -4.49 0.73 12.43
CA ALA A 75 -4.12 0.71 13.84
C ALA A 75 -4.63 1.95 14.60
N PHE A 76 -4.49 3.14 14.01
CA PHE A 76 -5.03 4.38 14.58
C PHE A 76 -6.56 4.35 14.71
N ALA A 77 -7.25 3.67 13.79
CA ALA A 77 -8.70 3.59 13.82
C ALA A 77 -9.26 2.53 14.77
N VAL A 78 -8.53 1.44 14.98
CA VAL A 78 -9.06 0.20 15.56
C VAL A 78 -8.57 -0.01 17.00
N ILE A 79 -7.28 0.22 17.29
CA ILE A 79 -6.70 0.01 18.62
C ILE A 79 -7.40 0.81 19.74
N PRO A 80 -7.79 2.09 19.54
CA PRO A 80 -8.38 2.87 20.62
C PRO A 80 -9.87 2.63 20.85
N THR A 81 -10.60 2.03 19.91
CA THR A 81 -12.08 2.05 19.93
C THR A 81 -12.74 0.71 19.61
N ARG A 82 -12.09 -0.18 18.88
CA ARG A 82 -12.70 -1.40 18.32
C ARG A 82 -11.70 -2.52 18.10
N LEU A 83 -11.28 -3.19 19.17
CA LEU A 83 -10.36 -4.35 19.06
C LEU A 83 -10.95 -5.52 18.26
N ASP A 84 -12.27 -5.59 18.09
CA ASP A 84 -12.96 -6.53 17.20
C ASP A 84 -12.53 -6.39 15.73
N LEU A 85 -12.05 -5.21 15.31
CA LEU A 85 -11.56 -4.96 13.95
C LEU A 85 -10.03 -5.08 13.81
N LEU A 86 -9.31 -5.65 14.78
CA LEU A 86 -7.83 -5.79 14.71
C LEU A 86 -7.36 -6.56 13.46
N TRP A 87 -8.20 -7.42 12.92
CA TRP A 87 -7.95 -8.16 11.69
C TRP A 87 -7.69 -7.23 10.48
N LEU A 88 -8.24 -6.01 10.46
CA LEU A 88 -7.94 -5.03 9.40
C LEU A 88 -6.45 -4.66 9.41
N VAL A 89 -5.88 -4.44 10.60
CA VAL A 89 -4.44 -4.17 10.76
C VAL A 89 -3.62 -5.34 10.22
N ALA A 90 -4.02 -6.56 10.57
CA ALA A 90 -3.32 -7.77 10.13
C ALA A 90 -3.32 -7.92 8.61
N ILE A 91 -4.45 -7.69 7.92
CA ILE A 91 -4.54 -7.79 6.46
C ILE A 91 -3.56 -6.85 5.77
N HIS A 92 -3.50 -5.60 6.21
CA HIS A 92 -2.59 -4.62 5.64
C HIS A 92 -1.13 -4.97 5.95
N LEU A 93 -0.85 -5.41 7.17
CA LEU A 93 0.52 -5.66 7.63
C LEU A 93 1.11 -6.92 6.98
N VAL A 94 0.35 -8.01 6.92
CA VAL A 94 0.78 -9.26 6.27
C VAL A 94 1.05 -9.02 4.79
N SER A 95 0.16 -8.30 4.10
CA SER A 95 0.37 -7.93 2.69
C SER A 95 1.61 -7.04 2.52
N ALA A 96 1.79 -6.05 3.41
CA ALA A 96 2.95 -5.16 3.39
C ALA A 96 4.26 -5.95 3.49
N VAL A 97 4.36 -6.84 4.48
CA VAL A 97 5.54 -7.67 4.71
C VAL A 97 5.83 -8.55 3.50
N LEU A 98 4.82 -9.22 2.96
CA LEU A 98 4.96 -10.06 1.77
C LEU A 98 5.56 -9.27 0.60
N PHE A 99 4.96 -8.12 0.27
CA PHE A 99 5.41 -7.30 -0.86
C PHE A 99 6.79 -6.69 -0.65
N LEU A 100 7.10 -6.22 0.56
CA LEU A 100 8.42 -5.66 0.86
C LEU A 100 9.51 -6.73 0.79
N VAL A 101 9.31 -7.88 1.42
CA VAL A 101 10.30 -8.96 1.44
C VAL A 101 10.60 -9.45 0.02
N VAL A 102 9.56 -9.74 -0.77
CA VAL A 102 9.77 -10.24 -2.13
C VAL A 102 10.31 -9.15 -3.06
N GLY A 103 9.78 -7.93 -2.96
CA GLY A 103 10.20 -6.82 -3.80
C GLY A 103 11.65 -6.39 -3.56
N ILE A 104 12.07 -6.27 -2.30
CA ILE A 104 13.45 -5.91 -1.93
C ILE A 104 14.43 -6.99 -2.38
N ARG A 105 14.11 -8.27 -2.19
CA ARG A 105 14.93 -9.39 -2.68
C ARG A 105 15.10 -9.32 -4.20
N ALA A 106 14.00 -9.17 -4.93
CA ALA A 106 14.03 -9.07 -6.39
C ALA A 106 14.78 -7.81 -6.90
N PHE A 107 14.81 -6.73 -6.13
CA PHE A 107 15.60 -5.55 -6.45
C PHE A 107 17.10 -5.79 -6.25
N ARG A 108 17.47 -6.45 -5.14
CA ARG A 108 18.86 -6.79 -4.80
C ARG A 108 19.48 -7.78 -5.78
N ASP A 109 18.69 -8.75 -6.26
CA ASP A 109 19.18 -9.82 -7.14
C ASP A 109 19.21 -9.41 -8.63
N ARG A 110 18.90 -8.15 -8.97
CA ARG A 110 18.99 -7.70 -10.36
C ARG A 110 20.46 -7.68 -10.82
N PRO A 111 20.82 -8.39 -11.91
CA PRO A 111 22.17 -8.33 -12.45
C PRO A 111 22.47 -6.89 -12.89
N LYS A 112 23.57 -6.32 -12.40
CA LYS A 112 24.08 -5.03 -12.87
C LYS A 112 24.37 -5.17 -14.36
N MET A 113 23.67 -4.42 -15.21
CA MET A 113 23.98 -4.40 -16.64
C MET A 113 25.44 -3.99 -16.82
N LYS A 114 26.27 -4.94 -17.29
CA LYS A 114 27.62 -4.63 -17.73
C LYS A 114 27.48 -4.07 -19.14
N VAL A 115 27.61 -2.75 -19.28
CA VAL A 115 27.71 -2.13 -20.60
C VAL A 115 29.06 -2.54 -21.17
N VAL A 116 29.06 -3.43 -22.16
CA VAL A 116 30.27 -3.79 -22.91
C VAL A 116 30.46 -2.70 -23.97
N PRO A 117 31.54 -1.93 -23.95
CA PRO A 117 31.81 -0.97 -25.01
C PRO A 117 32.04 -1.74 -26.30
N VAL A 118 31.18 -1.49 -27.30
CA VAL A 118 31.40 -1.98 -28.67
C VAL A 118 32.50 -1.13 -29.27
N GLN A 119 33.67 -1.72 -29.52
CA GLN A 119 34.69 -1.09 -30.35
C GLN A 119 34.12 -0.96 -31.76
N ALA A 120 33.80 0.27 -32.15
CA ALA A 120 33.46 0.60 -33.53
C ALA A 120 34.72 0.49 -34.41
N PRO A 121 34.60 0.00 -35.66
CA PRO A 121 35.72 -0.14 -36.59
C PRO A 121 36.29 1.21 -37.05
#